data_AF-A0A954NHP5-F1
#
_entry.id   AF-A0A954NHP5-F1
#
_cell.length_a   1.000
_cell.length_b   1.000
_cell.length_c   1.000
_cell.angle_alpha   90.00
_cell.angle_beta   90.00
_cell.angle_gamma   90.00
#
_symmetry.space_group_name_H-M   'P 1'
#
loop_
_entity.id
_entity.type
_entity.pdbx_description
1 polymer ?
#
loop_
_entity_poly.entity_id
_entity_poly.type
_entity_poly.pdbx_seq_one_letter_code
_entity_poly.pdbx_strand_id
1 'polypeptide(L)'
;MKVIVFVKATESSEAGAMPSEQLMADMLGFNDRLVTAGVMQAGEGLRPSKDGVRVRFSGADRFVTDGPFAETKELVAGFWIWEVGSMQEAVDWVKQCPNPMPEESEIEIRPCLDFADFTESDPTGEFIAKERELGASLEQMSEDEARIRHMMHRWSRALEAKDLDGLVIDYAPDAVLFDAVPPYKTVGAENIRKVWAACLPHFPDRFQSEHRDIHVAVAGDTAFAYCVHHFVPEDRDHPVGTTWMRVTIGFRKISGQWKVAHEHVSVPFNPLDSRAWFITDPAKVDMPDYGSSSCQAD
;
A
#
# COMPACT_ATOMS: atom_id res chain seq x y z
N MET A 1 6.59 -7.06 -26.15
CA MET A 1 5.65 -6.00 -26.54
C MET A 1 4.62 -5.83 -25.45
N LYS A 2 4.26 -4.58 -25.15
CA LYS A 2 3.28 -4.25 -24.14
C LYS A 2 1.88 -4.17 -24.76
N VAL A 3 0.91 -4.86 -24.15
CA VAL A 3 -0.51 -4.78 -24.53
C VAL A 3 -1.34 -4.40 -23.31
N ILE A 4 -2.45 -3.70 -23.56
CA ILE A 4 -3.53 -3.55 -22.61
C ILE A 4 -4.67 -4.49 -23.02
N VAL A 5 -5.22 -5.18 -22.04
CA VAL A 5 -6.31 -6.15 -22.21
C VAL A 5 -7.51 -5.62 -21.44
N PHE A 6 -8.55 -5.17 -22.13
CA PHE A 6 -9.76 -4.66 -21.50
C PHE A 6 -10.80 -5.76 -21.35
N VAL A 7 -11.35 -5.88 -20.15
CA VAL A 7 -12.59 -6.61 -19.92
C VAL A 7 -13.74 -5.65 -20.20
N LYS A 8 -14.54 -5.94 -21.24
CA LYS A 8 -15.67 -5.07 -21.61
C LYS A 8 -16.80 -5.21 -20.59
N ALA A 9 -17.45 -4.10 -20.27
CA ALA A 9 -18.53 -4.08 -19.31
C ALA A 9 -19.80 -4.74 -19.87
N THR A 10 -20.55 -5.35 -18.97
CA THR A 10 -21.88 -5.90 -19.21
C THR A 10 -22.92 -5.19 -18.36
N GLU A 11 -24.20 -5.43 -18.63
CA GLU A 11 -25.31 -4.92 -17.81
C GLU A 11 -25.15 -5.30 -16.33
N SER A 12 -24.70 -6.53 -16.05
CA SER A 12 -24.46 -7.03 -14.69
C SER A 12 -23.36 -6.24 -13.98
N SER A 13 -22.22 -6.04 -14.64
CA SER A 13 -21.12 -5.25 -14.07
C SER A 13 -21.51 -3.80 -13.82
N GLU A 14 -22.25 -3.15 -14.74
CA GLU A 14 -22.71 -1.77 -14.56
C GLU A 14 -23.85 -1.63 -13.52
N ALA A 15 -24.58 -2.71 -13.24
CA ALA A 15 -25.49 -2.78 -12.11
C ALA A 15 -24.74 -2.89 -10.76
N GLY A 16 -23.43 -3.12 -10.78
CA GLY A 16 -22.59 -3.33 -9.59
C GLY A 16 -22.67 -4.75 -9.05
N ALA A 17 -23.02 -5.73 -9.87
CA ALA A 17 -23.00 -7.13 -9.48
C ALA A 17 -21.56 -7.57 -9.23
N MET A 18 -21.33 -8.23 -8.10
CA MET A 18 -20.04 -8.82 -7.76
C MET A 18 -19.94 -10.25 -8.30
N PRO A 19 -18.75 -10.70 -8.71
CA PRO A 19 -18.52 -12.08 -9.12
C PRO A 19 -18.79 -13.06 -7.97
N SER A 20 -19.11 -14.31 -8.31
CA SER A 20 -19.24 -15.39 -7.32
C SER A 20 -17.89 -15.73 -6.70
N GLU A 21 -17.91 -16.35 -5.52
CA GLU A 21 -16.69 -16.82 -4.83
C GLU A 21 -15.85 -17.76 -5.72
N GLN A 22 -16.50 -18.67 -6.44
CA GLN A 22 -15.84 -19.58 -7.37
C GLN A 22 -15.16 -18.81 -8.52
N LEU A 23 -15.85 -17.85 -9.14
CA LEU A 23 -15.27 -17.07 -10.23
C LEU A 23 -14.08 -16.21 -9.74
N MET A 24 -14.18 -15.64 -8.54
CA MET A 24 -13.05 -14.93 -7.92
C MET A 24 -11.84 -15.86 -7.72
N ALA A 25 -12.05 -17.07 -7.20
CA ALA A 25 -10.98 -18.04 -6.99
C ALA A 25 -10.31 -18.48 -8.31
N ASP A 26 -11.11 -18.75 -9.35
CA ASP A 26 -10.60 -19.15 -10.66
C ASP A 26 -9.82 -18.01 -11.33
N MET A 27 -10.30 -16.78 -11.21
CA MET A 27 -9.62 -15.60 -11.74
C MET A 27 -8.33 -15.31 -10.98
N LEU A 28 -8.31 -15.47 -9.64
CA LEU A 28 -7.09 -15.36 -8.84
C LEU A 28 -6.05 -16.40 -9.29
N GLY A 29 -6.46 -17.64 -9.51
CA GLY A 29 -5.57 -18.69 -10.01
C GLY A 29 -5.05 -18.41 -11.43
N PHE A 30 -5.83 -17.75 -12.28
CA PHE A 30 -5.37 -17.30 -13.61
C PHE A 30 -4.36 -16.16 -13.51
N ASN A 31 -4.64 -15.13 -12.71
CA ASN A 31 -3.73 -14.01 -12.47
C ASN A 31 -2.40 -14.49 -11.87
N ASP A 32 -2.42 -15.44 -10.93
CA ASP A 32 -1.21 -16.01 -10.33
C ASP A 32 -0.30 -16.67 -11.38
N ARG A 33 -0.87 -17.39 -12.35
CA ARG A 33 -0.11 -17.96 -13.47
C ARG A 33 0.51 -16.89 -14.36
N LEU A 34 -0.22 -15.80 -14.66
CA LEU A 34 0.29 -14.70 -15.48
C LEU A 34 1.45 -13.96 -14.78
N VAL A 35 1.31 -13.70 -13.48
CA VAL A 35 2.36 -13.05 -12.67
C VAL A 35 3.58 -13.96 -12.57
N THR A 36 3.38 -15.25 -12.28
CA THR A 36 4.46 -16.25 -12.21
C THR A 36 5.21 -16.38 -13.54
N ALA A 37 4.50 -16.29 -14.67
CA ALA A 37 5.09 -16.30 -16.00
C ALA A 37 5.79 -14.97 -16.38
N GLY A 38 5.69 -13.93 -15.54
CA GLY A 38 6.22 -12.59 -15.82
C GLY A 38 5.43 -11.82 -16.89
N VAL A 39 4.22 -12.29 -17.24
CA VAL A 39 3.38 -11.70 -18.28
C VAL A 39 2.63 -10.49 -17.73
N MET A 40 1.95 -10.63 -16.59
CA MET A 40 1.12 -9.55 -16.03
C MET A 40 1.94 -8.52 -15.26
N GLN A 41 1.87 -7.27 -15.72
CA GLN A 41 2.55 -6.12 -15.12
C GLN A 41 1.64 -5.34 -14.17
N ALA A 42 0.34 -5.28 -14.49
CA ALA A 42 -0.69 -4.66 -13.66
C ALA A 42 -2.07 -5.21 -14.06
N GLY A 43 -3.06 -5.05 -13.20
CA GLY A 43 -4.46 -5.25 -13.56
C GLY A 43 -5.39 -4.95 -12.41
N GLU A 44 -6.57 -4.42 -12.74
CA GLU A 44 -7.55 -3.95 -11.76
C GLU A 44 -8.98 -4.11 -12.31
N GLY A 45 -9.93 -4.33 -11.39
CA GLY A 45 -11.36 -4.20 -11.67
C GLY A 45 -11.81 -2.76 -11.50
N LEU A 46 -12.69 -2.29 -12.39
CA LEU A 46 -13.26 -0.95 -12.35
C LEU A 46 -14.65 -0.97 -11.73
N ARG A 47 -14.99 0.12 -11.03
CA ARG A 47 -16.35 0.35 -10.55
C ARG A 47 -17.29 0.67 -11.72
N PRO A 48 -18.62 0.47 -11.54
CA PRO A 48 -19.61 0.84 -12.54
C PRO A 48 -19.52 2.31 -12.96
N SER A 49 -19.91 2.64 -14.18
CA SER A 49 -19.77 4.00 -14.71
C SER A 49 -20.57 5.07 -13.96
N LYS A 50 -21.62 4.72 -13.22
CA LYS A 50 -22.33 5.66 -12.33
C LYS A 50 -21.42 6.29 -11.26
N ASP A 51 -20.30 5.65 -10.92
CA ASP A 51 -19.29 6.16 -9.99
C ASP A 51 -18.14 6.89 -10.75
N GLY A 52 -18.21 6.93 -12.07
CA GLY A 52 -17.19 7.48 -12.96
C GLY A 52 -17.53 8.88 -13.49
N VAL A 53 -16.51 9.56 -13.99
CA VAL A 53 -16.60 10.92 -14.54
C VAL A 53 -15.86 10.99 -15.88
N ARG A 54 -16.48 11.62 -16.88
CA ARG A 54 -15.83 11.95 -18.17
C ARG A 54 -15.49 13.43 -18.22
N VAL A 55 -14.28 13.73 -18.69
CA VAL A 55 -13.85 15.10 -18.99
C VAL A 55 -13.67 15.22 -20.50
N ARG A 56 -14.53 16.01 -21.16
CA ARG A 56 -14.45 16.31 -22.59
C ARG A 56 -13.67 17.60 -22.82
N PHE A 57 -12.75 17.56 -23.78
CA PHE A 57 -11.89 18.66 -24.16
C PHE A 57 -12.42 19.30 -25.44
N SER A 58 -12.50 20.64 -25.48
CA SER A 58 -12.86 21.40 -26.68
C SER A 58 -11.98 22.65 -26.76
N GLY A 59 -10.85 22.54 -27.47
CA GLY A 59 -9.83 23.58 -27.44
C GLY A 59 -9.28 23.79 -26.03
N ALA A 60 -9.44 25.00 -25.49
CA ALA A 60 -9.05 25.31 -24.11
C ALA A 60 -10.08 24.85 -23.06
N ASP A 61 -11.32 24.57 -23.47
CA ASP A 61 -12.42 24.27 -22.55
C ASP A 61 -12.38 22.82 -22.06
N ARG A 62 -12.87 22.59 -20.83
CA ARG A 62 -12.98 21.29 -20.17
C ARG A 62 -14.39 21.13 -19.60
N PHE A 63 -15.11 20.10 -20.03
CA PHE A 63 -16.48 19.82 -19.59
C PHE A 63 -16.52 18.51 -18.82
N VAL A 64 -17.07 18.54 -17.61
CA VAL A 64 -17.20 17.38 -16.74
C VAL A 64 -18.61 16.78 -16.90
N THR A 65 -18.72 15.46 -16.95
CA THR A 65 -19.99 14.74 -17.02
C THR A 65 -19.90 13.49 -16.15
N ASP A 66 -20.72 13.44 -15.10
CA ASP A 66 -20.87 12.25 -14.27
C ASP A 66 -21.61 11.15 -15.02
N GLY A 67 -21.33 9.89 -14.68
CA GLY A 67 -22.08 8.75 -15.24
C GLY A 67 -23.50 8.62 -14.69
N PRO A 68 -24.23 7.56 -15.08
CA PRO A 68 -23.80 6.46 -15.97
C PRO A 68 -23.67 6.88 -17.44
N PHE A 69 -22.90 6.12 -18.21
CA PHE A 69 -22.73 6.36 -19.64
C PHE A 69 -23.57 5.38 -20.47
N ALA A 70 -24.19 5.86 -21.55
CA ALA A 70 -25.25 5.14 -22.26
C ALA A 70 -24.80 3.84 -22.99
N GLU A 71 -23.55 3.78 -23.47
CA GLU A 71 -23.07 2.68 -24.32
C GLU A 71 -22.32 1.61 -23.50
N THR A 72 -23.06 0.78 -22.75
CA THR A 72 -22.49 -0.20 -21.80
C THR A 72 -21.41 -1.10 -22.41
N LYS A 73 -21.62 -1.62 -23.63
CA LYS A 73 -20.66 -2.53 -24.28
C LYS A 73 -19.36 -1.83 -24.71
N GLU A 74 -19.36 -0.50 -24.79
CA GLU A 74 -18.14 0.27 -25.05
C GLU A 74 -17.35 0.57 -23.77
N LEU A 75 -17.96 0.36 -22.60
CA LEU A 75 -17.32 0.56 -21.31
C LEU A 75 -16.39 -0.59 -20.96
N VAL A 76 -15.51 -0.32 -19.99
CA VAL A 76 -14.50 -1.24 -19.49
C VAL A 76 -14.81 -1.51 -18.02
N ALA A 77 -14.93 -2.79 -17.65
CA ALA A 77 -15.14 -3.24 -16.28
C ALA A 77 -13.84 -3.65 -15.58
N GLY A 78 -12.73 -3.74 -16.32
CA GLY A 78 -11.42 -4.08 -15.78
C GLY A 78 -10.37 -4.09 -16.86
N PHE A 79 -9.10 -4.12 -16.47
CA PHE A 79 -8.01 -4.25 -17.41
C PHE A 79 -6.87 -5.08 -16.85
N TRP A 80 -6.04 -5.59 -17.76
CA TRP A 80 -4.68 -6.01 -17.47
C TRP A 80 -3.69 -5.26 -18.37
N ILE A 81 -2.47 -5.09 -17.89
CA ILE A 81 -1.30 -4.70 -18.70
C ILE A 81 -0.39 -5.91 -18.76
N TRP A 82 -0.14 -6.41 -19.97
CA TRP A 82 0.72 -7.58 -20.18
C TRP A 82 1.96 -7.24 -21.01
N GLU A 83 3.06 -7.89 -20.67
CA GLU A 83 4.26 -7.97 -21.50
C GLU A 83 4.29 -9.37 -22.14
N VAL A 84 4.21 -9.42 -23.47
CA VAL A 84 4.16 -10.67 -24.24
C VAL A 84 5.13 -10.62 -25.42
N GLY A 85 5.54 -11.78 -25.94
CA GLY A 85 6.34 -11.88 -27.15
C GLY A 85 5.56 -11.55 -28.43
N SER A 86 4.23 -11.71 -28.45
CA SER A 86 3.40 -11.41 -29.63
C SER A 86 1.91 -11.19 -29.30
N MET A 87 1.15 -10.61 -30.24
CA MET A 87 -0.32 -10.54 -30.12
C MET A 87 -0.97 -11.92 -30.05
N GLN A 88 -0.42 -12.91 -30.76
CA GLN A 88 -0.96 -14.27 -30.73
C GLN A 88 -0.78 -14.89 -29.33
N GLU A 89 0.35 -14.65 -28.68
CA GLU A 89 0.58 -15.10 -27.31
C GLU A 89 -0.43 -14.47 -26.33
N ALA A 90 -0.72 -13.17 -26.46
CA ALA A 90 -1.77 -12.54 -25.65
C ALA A 90 -3.14 -13.19 -25.88
N VAL A 91 -3.50 -13.48 -27.13
CA VAL A 91 -4.75 -14.21 -27.45
C VAL A 91 -4.77 -15.59 -26.82
N ASP A 92 -3.64 -16.31 -26.83
CA ASP A 92 -3.54 -17.65 -26.25
C ASP A 92 -3.62 -17.62 -24.71
N TRP A 93 -3.14 -16.56 -24.06
CA TRP A 93 -3.38 -16.29 -22.65
C TRP A 93 -4.86 -15.99 -22.36
N VAL A 94 -5.49 -15.09 -23.12
CA VAL A 94 -6.91 -14.75 -22.94
C VAL A 94 -7.81 -15.98 -23.10
N LYS A 95 -7.50 -16.90 -24.01
CA LYS A 95 -8.28 -18.15 -24.17
C LYS A 95 -8.26 -19.07 -22.94
N GLN A 96 -7.31 -18.89 -22.03
CA GLN A 96 -7.23 -19.63 -20.76
C GLN A 96 -7.92 -18.90 -19.61
N CYS A 97 -8.35 -17.65 -19.81
CA CYS A 97 -9.05 -16.85 -18.82
C CYS A 97 -10.44 -17.47 -18.56
N PRO A 98 -10.87 -17.63 -17.29
CA PRO A 98 -12.28 -17.89 -17.01
C PRO A 98 -13.11 -16.73 -17.58
N ASN A 99 -14.33 -17.00 -18.03
CA ASN A 99 -15.21 -15.92 -18.52
C ASN A 99 -15.36 -14.88 -17.38
N PRO A 100 -14.93 -13.62 -17.58
CA PRO A 100 -14.87 -12.64 -16.51
C PRO A 100 -16.26 -12.19 -16.03
N MET A 101 -17.32 -12.52 -16.77
CA MET A 101 -18.70 -12.16 -16.47
C MET A 101 -19.59 -13.41 -16.41
N PRO A 102 -20.72 -13.36 -15.67
CA PRO A 102 -21.67 -14.48 -15.62
C PRO A 102 -22.46 -14.67 -16.93
N GLU A 103 -22.33 -13.75 -17.89
CA GLU A 103 -22.97 -13.79 -19.20
C GLU A 103 -21.96 -13.73 -20.36
N GLU A 104 -22.47 -13.59 -21.59
CA GLU A 104 -21.63 -13.31 -22.76
C GLU A 104 -20.83 -12.02 -22.53
N SER A 105 -19.51 -12.11 -22.72
CA SER A 105 -18.60 -10.99 -22.50
C SER A 105 -17.50 -10.96 -23.55
N GLU A 106 -16.83 -9.81 -23.65
CA GLU A 106 -15.77 -9.57 -24.61
C GLU A 106 -14.50 -9.09 -23.89
N ILE A 107 -13.36 -9.55 -24.40
CA ILE A 107 -12.05 -9.05 -24.02
C ILE A 107 -11.41 -8.41 -25.26
N GLU A 108 -11.00 -7.14 -25.14
CA GLU A 108 -10.30 -6.39 -26.18
C GLU A 108 -8.81 -6.37 -25.86
N ILE A 109 -7.95 -6.85 -26.77
CA ILE A 109 -6.49 -6.76 -26.63
C ILE A 109 -5.97 -5.69 -27.59
N ARG A 110 -5.24 -4.72 -27.06
CA ARG A 110 -4.69 -3.62 -27.84
C ARG A 110 -3.21 -3.40 -27.53
N PRO A 111 -2.33 -3.26 -28.54
CA PRO A 111 -0.95 -2.90 -28.29
C PRO A 111 -0.85 -1.48 -27.72
N CYS A 112 0.04 -1.30 -26.76
CA CYS A 112 0.48 0.04 -26.34
C CYS A 112 1.49 0.59 -27.35
N LEU A 113 1.54 1.90 -27.49
CA LEU A 113 2.64 2.56 -28.21
C LEU A 113 3.95 2.36 -27.46
N ASP A 114 5.04 2.22 -28.20
CA ASP A 114 6.41 2.26 -27.71
C ASP A 114 7.07 3.61 -28.05
N PHE A 115 8.16 3.95 -27.38
CA PHE A 115 8.97 5.14 -27.68
C PHE A 115 9.40 5.20 -29.15
N ALA A 116 9.63 4.05 -29.78
CA ALA A 116 9.96 3.98 -31.19
C ALA A 116 8.89 4.62 -32.09
N ASP A 117 7.62 4.56 -31.70
CA ASP A 117 6.49 5.12 -32.46
C ASP A 117 6.48 6.67 -32.45
N PHE A 118 7.18 7.30 -31.50
CA PHE A 118 7.24 8.75 -31.36
C PHE A 118 8.47 9.38 -32.03
N THR A 119 9.39 8.57 -32.57
CA THR A 119 10.69 9.04 -33.06
C THR A 119 10.59 10.15 -34.11
N GLU A 120 9.60 10.08 -35.01
CA GLU A 120 9.39 11.13 -36.02
C GLU A 120 8.81 12.44 -35.44
N SER A 121 8.04 12.32 -34.36
CA SER A 121 7.38 13.45 -33.70
C SER A 121 8.25 14.11 -32.61
N ASP A 122 9.32 13.45 -32.19
CA ASP A 122 10.33 13.95 -31.24
C ASP A 122 11.74 13.94 -31.87
N PRO A 123 12.02 14.81 -32.86
CA PRO A 123 13.29 14.82 -33.58
C PRO A 123 14.49 15.15 -32.66
N THR A 124 14.23 15.78 -31.51
CA THR A 124 15.23 16.11 -30.50
C THR A 124 15.49 14.99 -29.50
N GLY A 125 14.55 14.05 -29.35
CA GLY A 125 14.58 12.99 -28.33
C GLY A 125 14.28 13.47 -26.90
N GLU A 126 13.92 14.74 -26.71
CA GLU A 126 13.71 15.34 -25.38
C GLU A 126 12.44 14.80 -24.72
N PHE A 127 11.37 14.60 -25.48
CA PHE A 127 10.12 14.03 -24.96
C PHE A 127 10.33 12.59 -24.49
N ILE A 128 10.94 11.76 -25.34
CA ILE A 128 11.25 10.36 -25.02
C ILE A 128 12.19 10.28 -23.80
N ALA A 129 13.21 11.14 -23.73
CA ALA A 129 14.12 11.18 -22.58
C ALA A 129 13.37 11.55 -21.29
N LYS A 130 12.45 12.52 -21.35
CA LYS A 130 11.70 12.96 -20.17
C LYS A 130 10.68 11.91 -19.71
N GLU A 131 9.94 11.29 -20.62
CA GLU A 131 9.03 10.19 -20.30
C GLU A 131 9.77 9.01 -19.65
N ARG A 132 10.96 8.67 -20.15
CA ARG A 132 11.82 7.64 -19.53
C ARG A 132 12.25 8.01 -18.12
N GLU A 133 12.65 9.26 -17.91
CA GLU A 133 13.03 9.76 -16.57
C GLU A 133 11.84 9.69 -15.60
N LEU A 134 10.64 10.08 -16.06
CA LEU A 134 9.41 10.00 -15.25
C LEU A 134 9.03 8.55 -14.94
N GLY A 135 9.08 7.66 -15.92
CA GLY A 135 8.84 6.22 -15.73
C GLY A 135 9.82 5.60 -14.73
N ALA A 136 11.12 5.84 -14.91
CA ALA A 136 12.16 5.37 -13.99
C ALA A 136 11.98 5.96 -12.58
N SER A 137 11.52 7.20 -12.45
CA SER A 137 11.22 7.82 -11.16
C SER A 137 10.04 7.14 -10.46
N LEU A 138 8.97 6.82 -11.19
CA LEU A 138 7.80 6.10 -10.65
C LEU A 138 8.18 4.68 -10.22
N GLU A 139 8.95 3.96 -11.04
CA GLU A 139 9.48 2.63 -10.70
C GLU A 139 10.36 2.70 -9.45
N GLN A 140 11.31 3.64 -9.40
CA GLN A 140 12.18 3.83 -8.23
C GLN A 140 11.39 4.17 -6.96
N MET A 141 10.35 5.01 -7.04
CA MET A 141 9.48 5.31 -5.92
C MET A 141 8.73 4.06 -5.43
N SER A 142 8.24 3.22 -6.36
CA SER A 142 7.58 1.95 -6.02
C SER A 142 8.55 0.97 -5.37
N GLU A 143 9.77 0.84 -5.90
CA GLU A 143 10.83 0.01 -5.32
C GLU A 143 11.26 0.50 -3.95
N ASP A 144 11.39 1.82 -3.76
CA ASP A 144 11.72 2.43 -2.48
C ASP A 144 10.59 2.19 -1.47
N GLU A 145 9.32 2.35 -1.85
CA GLU A 145 8.19 2.02 -0.97
C GLU A 145 8.21 0.53 -0.57
N ALA A 146 8.39 -0.37 -1.53
CA ALA A 146 8.52 -1.80 -1.28
C ALA A 146 9.72 -2.11 -0.37
N ARG A 147 10.84 -1.38 -0.53
CA ARG A 147 12.02 -1.49 0.34
C ARG A 147 11.71 -1.05 1.77
N ILE A 148 11.02 0.06 1.97
CA ILE A 148 10.59 0.53 3.29
C ILE A 148 9.66 -0.49 3.96
N ARG A 149 8.65 -1.00 3.24
CA ARG A 149 7.77 -2.07 3.73
C ARG A 149 8.57 -3.32 4.12
N HIS A 150 9.56 -3.70 3.31
CA HIS A 150 10.44 -4.82 3.62
C HIS A 150 11.30 -4.57 4.88
N MET A 151 11.80 -3.35 5.09
CA MET A 151 12.49 -2.97 6.34
C MET A 151 11.58 -3.15 7.55
N MET A 152 10.33 -2.68 7.47
CA MET A 152 9.34 -2.85 8.55
C MET A 152 9.07 -4.34 8.84
N HIS A 153 8.86 -5.17 7.81
CA HIS A 153 8.68 -6.62 8.01
C HIS A 153 9.92 -7.30 8.58
N ARG A 154 11.12 -6.88 8.16
CA ARG A 154 12.37 -7.41 8.70
C ARG A 154 12.51 -7.08 10.18
N TRP A 155 12.18 -5.85 10.55
CA TRP A 155 12.15 -5.41 11.95
C TRP A 155 11.16 -6.23 12.78
N SER A 156 9.93 -6.46 12.30
CA SER A 156 8.96 -7.34 12.98
C SER A 156 9.52 -8.74 13.21
N ARG A 157 10.16 -9.34 12.21
CA ARG A 157 10.77 -10.68 12.35
C ARG A 157 11.93 -10.69 13.34
N ALA A 158 12.75 -9.64 13.37
CA ALA A 158 13.82 -9.51 14.34
C ALA A 158 13.26 -9.39 15.78
N LEU A 159 12.18 -8.62 15.94
CA LEU A 159 11.47 -8.46 17.21
C LEU A 159 10.93 -9.80 17.73
N GLU A 160 10.20 -10.54 16.88
CA GLU A 160 9.64 -11.85 17.19
C GLU A 160 10.73 -12.89 17.54
N ALA A 161 11.88 -12.82 16.85
CA ALA A 161 13.04 -13.65 17.12
C ALA A 161 13.88 -13.18 18.32
N LYS A 162 13.53 -12.04 18.93
CA LYS A 162 14.33 -11.34 19.97
C LYS A 162 15.79 -11.10 19.53
N ASP A 163 16.00 -10.85 18.23
CA ASP A 163 17.29 -10.57 17.62
C ASP A 163 17.64 -9.07 17.75
N LEU A 164 18.48 -8.75 18.72
CA LEU A 164 18.90 -7.38 19.01
C LEU A 164 19.65 -6.72 17.86
N ASP A 165 20.44 -7.47 17.10
CA ASP A 165 21.24 -6.88 16.02
C ASP A 165 20.34 -6.63 14.81
N GLY A 166 19.41 -7.55 14.52
CA GLY A 166 18.36 -7.37 13.52
C GLY A 166 17.43 -6.19 13.81
N LEU A 167 17.13 -5.91 15.08
CA LEU A 167 16.26 -4.79 15.49
C LEU A 167 16.86 -3.41 15.16
N VAL A 168 18.19 -3.28 15.19
CA VAL A 168 18.85 -1.98 15.00
C VAL A 168 19.64 -1.85 13.69
N ILE A 169 19.72 -2.91 12.88
CA ILE A 169 20.52 -2.94 11.64
C ILE A 169 20.18 -1.82 10.65
N ASP A 170 18.91 -1.42 10.63
CA ASP A 170 18.39 -0.40 9.72
C ASP A 170 18.39 1.01 10.32
N TYR A 171 18.79 1.21 11.58
CA TYR A 171 18.82 2.54 12.18
C TYR A 171 20.03 3.35 11.67
N ALA A 172 19.81 4.64 11.44
CA ALA A 172 20.90 5.58 11.24
C ALA A 172 21.72 5.70 12.54
N PRO A 173 23.04 5.91 12.47
CA PRO A 173 23.88 6.04 13.67
C PRO A 173 23.40 7.13 14.65
N ASP A 174 22.76 8.17 14.12
CA ASP A 174 22.21 9.34 14.83
C ASP A 174 20.68 9.30 14.99
N ALA A 175 20.05 8.14 14.79
CA ALA A 175 18.60 8.00 14.86
C ALA A 175 18.02 8.44 16.22
N VAL A 176 16.80 8.97 16.20
CA VAL A 176 16.10 9.43 17.41
C VAL A 176 14.86 8.60 17.65
N LEU A 177 14.72 8.02 18.85
CA LEU A 177 13.54 7.28 19.29
C LEU A 177 12.80 8.06 20.38
N PHE A 178 11.50 8.26 20.17
CA PHE A 178 10.52 8.57 21.21
C PHE A 178 9.71 7.29 21.47
N ASP A 179 10.01 6.60 22.55
CA ASP A 179 9.35 5.34 22.88
C ASP A 179 8.11 5.57 23.75
N ALA A 180 7.21 4.59 23.80
CA ALA A 180 6.07 4.59 24.70
C ALA A 180 6.48 4.41 26.17
N VAL A 181 7.73 4.00 26.41
CA VAL A 181 8.33 3.85 27.74
C VAL A 181 9.51 4.81 27.93
N PRO A 182 9.85 5.19 29.18
CA PRO A 182 10.99 6.06 29.46
C PRO A 182 12.32 5.52 28.92
N PRO A 183 13.27 6.39 28.53
CA PRO A 183 13.27 7.85 28.69
C PRO A 183 12.50 8.59 27.58
N TYR A 184 12.19 9.88 27.81
CA TYR A 184 11.50 10.75 26.84
C TYR A 184 12.14 10.80 25.44
N LYS A 185 13.45 10.58 25.35
CA LYS A 185 14.20 10.59 24.10
C LYS A 185 15.43 9.72 24.21
N THR A 186 15.61 8.85 23.23
CA THR A 186 16.84 8.09 23.03
C THR A 186 17.47 8.54 21.72
N VAL A 187 18.78 8.80 21.74
CA VAL A 187 19.54 9.25 20.55
C VAL A 187 20.67 8.29 20.26
N GLY A 188 20.75 7.88 19.01
CA GLY A 188 21.77 7.01 18.44
C GLY A 188 21.40 5.53 18.49
N ALA A 189 21.70 4.82 17.39
CA ALA A 189 21.35 3.40 17.22
C ALA A 189 21.86 2.51 18.36
N GLU A 190 23.05 2.78 18.88
CA GLU A 190 23.63 2.02 20.00
C GLU A 190 22.84 2.19 21.31
N ASN A 191 22.29 3.38 21.56
CA ASN A 191 21.47 3.59 22.75
C ASN A 191 20.06 3.00 22.56
N ILE A 192 19.53 3.05 21.35
CA ILE A 192 18.27 2.36 20.99
C ILE A 192 18.42 0.85 21.18
N ARG A 193 19.56 0.27 20.79
CA ARG A 193 19.88 -1.14 21.03
C ARG A 193 19.83 -1.50 22.52
N LYS A 194 20.33 -0.63 23.39
CA LYS A 194 20.27 -0.82 24.85
C LYS A 194 18.85 -0.75 25.41
N VAL A 195 17.99 0.12 24.85
CA VAL A 195 16.56 0.16 25.21
C VAL A 195 15.91 -1.18 24.88
N TRP A 196 16.09 -1.69 23.66
CA TRP A 196 15.58 -3.02 23.29
C TRP A 196 16.15 -4.14 24.15
N ALA A 197 17.46 -4.12 24.44
CA ALA A 197 18.09 -5.13 25.29
C ALA A 197 17.53 -5.16 26.71
N ALA A 198 17.14 -4.00 27.26
CA ALA A 198 16.48 -3.91 28.55
C ALA A 198 14.99 -4.32 28.49
N CYS A 199 14.34 -4.11 27.34
CA CYS A 199 12.91 -4.35 27.17
C CYS A 199 12.57 -5.82 26.88
N LEU A 200 13.30 -6.49 25.98
CA LEU A 200 13.03 -7.86 25.51
C LEU A 200 12.88 -8.93 26.60
N PRO A 201 13.61 -8.90 27.74
CA PRO A 201 13.40 -9.85 28.83
C PRO A 201 11.99 -9.81 29.46
N HIS A 202 11.23 -8.73 29.25
CA HIS A 202 9.86 -8.57 29.74
C HIS A 202 8.80 -9.08 28.75
N PHE A 203 9.22 -9.54 27.58
CA PHE A 203 8.34 -10.14 26.57
C PHE A 203 8.22 -11.65 26.78
N PRO A 204 7.08 -12.26 26.44
CA PRO A 204 6.90 -13.71 26.52
C PRO A 204 7.87 -14.42 25.56
N ASP A 205 8.07 -15.72 25.74
CA ASP A 205 8.99 -16.50 24.90
C ASP A 205 8.58 -16.49 23.42
N ARG A 206 7.27 -16.45 23.14
CA ARG A 206 6.70 -16.39 21.80
C ARG A 206 5.58 -15.37 21.71
N PHE A 207 5.66 -14.52 20.69
CA PHE A 207 4.65 -13.55 20.34
C PHE A 207 4.81 -13.17 18.85
N GLN A 208 3.77 -12.57 18.27
CA GLN A 208 3.82 -11.97 16.94
C GLN A 208 3.73 -10.46 17.02
N SER A 209 4.26 -9.79 16.00
CA SER A 209 4.21 -8.34 15.84
C SER A 209 3.21 -7.97 14.74
N GLU A 210 1.99 -7.61 15.14
CA GLU A 210 0.91 -7.25 14.22
C GLU A 210 0.93 -5.75 13.91
N HIS A 211 0.80 -5.40 12.62
CA HIS A 211 0.63 -4.02 12.16
C HIS A 211 -0.64 -3.91 11.33
N ARG A 212 -1.44 -2.86 11.56
CA ARG A 212 -2.61 -2.52 10.73
C ARG A 212 -2.51 -1.09 10.20
N ASP A 213 -3.23 -0.82 9.12
CA ASP A 213 -3.33 0.49 8.48
C ASP A 213 -1.97 1.10 8.12
N ILE A 214 -1.06 0.28 7.57
CA ILE A 214 0.28 0.71 7.18
C ILE A 214 0.20 1.66 5.99
N HIS A 215 0.52 2.92 6.24
CA HIS A 215 0.78 3.92 5.22
C HIS A 215 2.28 4.13 5.06
N VAL A 216 2.74 4.24 3.82
CA VAL A 216 4.12 4.58 3.48
C VAL A 216 4.08 5.64 2.39
N ALA A 217 4.88 6.69 2.55
CA ALA A 217 5.07 7.72 1.54
C ALA A 217 6.56 7.96 1.34
N VAL A 218 6.98 7.96 0.08
CA VAL A 218 8.37 8.18 -0.34
C VAL A 218 8.45 9.44 -1.18
N ALA A 219 9.44 10.28 -0.91
CA ALA A 219 9.76 11.46 -1.70
C ALA A 219 11.27 11.67 -1.73
N GLY A 220 11.89 11.41 -2.90
CA GLY A 220 13.34 11.49 -3.07
C GLY A 220 14.09 10.62 -2.06
N ASP A 221 15.00 11.24 -1.29
CA ASP A 221 15.82 10.56 -0.28
C ASP A 221 15.17 10.48 1.11
N THR A 222 13.88 10.78 1.22
CA THR A 222 13.13 10.71 2.48
C THR A 222 11.88 9.86 2.33
N ALA A 223 11.49 9.19 3.41
CA ALA A 223 10.21 8.51 3.50
C ALA A 223 9.65 8.61 4.91
N PHE A 224 8.35 8.48 5.05
CA PHE A 224 7.74 8.26 6.35
C PHE A 224 6.70 7.14 6.26
N ALA A 225 6.56 6.40 7.35
CA ALA A 225 5.52 5.40 7.51
C ALA A 225 4.79 5.61 8.82
N TYR A 226 3.51 5.27 8.86
CA TYR A 226 2.75 5.19 10.10
C TYR A 226 1.76 4.04 10.06
N CYS A 227 1.45 3.52 11.23
CA CYS A 227 0.53 2.40 11.43
C CYS A 227 0.08 2.34 12.89
N VAL A 228 -0.86 1.44 13.17
CA VAL A 228 -1.09 0.93 14.51
C VAL A 228 -0.40 -0.43 14.67
N HIS A 229 0.19 -0.66 15.83
CA HIS A 229 0.99 -1.84 16.16
C HIS A 229 0.45 -2.53 17.41
N HIS A 230 0.50 -3.85 17.42
CA HIS A 230 0.05 -4.68 18.53
C HIS A 230 0.93 -5.92 18.68
N PHE A 231 1.22 -6.27 19.93
CA PHE A 231 1.88 -7.54 20.22
C PHE A 231 0.82 -8.61 20.42
N VAL A 232 0.98 -9.75 19.76
CA VAL A 232 0.08 -10.90 19.89
C VAL A 232 0.83 -12.02 20.62
N PRO A 233 0.80 -12.06 21.95
CA PRO A 233 1.44 -13.11 22.73
C PRO A 233 0.72 -14.46 22.56
N GLU A 234 1.46 -15.58 22.69
CA GLU A 234 0.83 -16.92 22.70
C GLU A 234 -0.05 -17.11 23.94
N ASP A 235 0.41 -16.62 25.09
CA ASP A 235 -0.41 -16.46 26.29
C ASP A 235 -1.28 -15.20 26.17
N ARG A 236 -2.59 -15.39 25.94
CA ARG A 236 -3.55 -14.31 25.69
C ARG A 236 -3.70 -13.33 26.85
N ASP A 237 -3.38 -13.75 28.08
CA ASP A 237 -3.48 -12.91 29.26
C ASP A 237 -2.19 -12.11 29.53
N HIS A 238 -1.15 -12.28 28.70
CA HIS A 238 0.12 -11.59 28.88
C HIS A 238 -0.04 -10.06 28.67
N PRO A 239 0.42 -9.20 29.61
CA PRO A 239 0.17 -7.74 29.58
C PRO A 239 0.64 -7.00 28.31
N VAL A 240 1.66 -7.54 27.62
CA VAL A 240 2.19 -6.93 26.39
C VAL A 240 1.13 -6.84 25.27
N GLY A 241 0.14 -7.74 25.28
CA GLY A 241 -0.93 -7.78 24.29
C GLY A 241 -2.17 -6.97 24.68
N THR A 242 -2.11 -6.14 25.73
CA THR A 242 -3.30 -5.44 26.22
C THR A 242 -3.69 -4.23 25.38
N THR A 243 -2.74 -3.52 24.77
CA THR A 243 -3.03 -2.27 24.06
C THR A 243 -2.39 -2.20 22.68
N TRP A 244 -3.11 -1.62 21.73
CA TRP A 244 -2.56 -1.10 20.49
C TRP A 244 -1.74 0.16 20.75
N MET A 245 -0.70 0.35 19.94
CA MET A 245 0.17 1.53 19.94
C MET A 245 0.14 2.20 18.57
N ARG A 246 0.46 3.49 18.53
CA ARG A 246 0.64 4.23 17.27
C ARG A 246 2.13 4.33 17.00
N VAL A 247 2.52 4.05 15.77
CA VAL A 247 3.92 4.11 15.34
C VAL A 247 4.04 5.08 14.18
N THR A 248 5.06 5.93 14.23
CA THR A 248 5.49 6.77 13.10
C THR A 248 7.00 6.60 12.93
N ILE A 249 7.44 6.30 11.71
CA ILE A 249 8.84 6.04 11.38
C ILE A 249 9.25 6.99 10.27
N GLY A 250 10.28 7.79 10.50
CA GLY A 250 10.94 8.62 9.51
C GLY A 250 12.20 7.93 8.99
N PHE A 251 12.32 7.83 7.67
CA PHE A 251 13.46 7.23 6.99
C PHE A 251 14.20 8.28 6.17
N ARG A 252 15.50 8.07 6.01
CA ARG A 252 16.32 8.82 5.06
C ARG A 252 17.33 7.92 4.37
N LYS A 253 17.64 8.21 3.11
CA LYS A 253 18.67 7.51 2.35
C LYS A 253 20.05 8.09 2.72
N ILE A 254 20.97 7.25 3.20
CA ILE A 254 22.35 7.60 3.54
C ILE A 254 23.27 6.74 2.66
N SER A 255 24.05 7.37 1.79
CA SER A 255 24.93 6.66 0.84
C SER A 255 24.19 5.59 0.02
N GLY A 256 22.98 5.91 -0.44
CA GLY A 256 22.14 5.00 -1.23
C GLY A 256 21.36 3.97 -0.41
N GLN A 257 21.55 3.88 0.91
CA GLN A 257 20.85 2.92 1.77
C GLN A 257 19.78 3.61 2.62
N TRP A 258 18.55 3.10 2.61
CA TRP A 258 17.51 3.55 3.52
C TRP A 258 17.85 3.22 4.97
N LYS A 259 17.69 4.21 5.84
CA LYS A 259 17.89 4.08 7.28
C LYS A 259 16.75 4.73 8.05
N VAL A 260 16.36 4.13 9.18
CA VAL A 260 15.46 4.74 10.16
C VAL A 260 16.20 5.92 10.80
N ALA A 261 15.71 7.14 10.55
CA ALA A 261 16.24 8.36 11.12
C ALA A 261 15.48 8.77 12.39
N HIS A 262 14.19 8.46 12.44
CA HIS A 262 13.34 8.77 13.57
C HIS A 262 12.28 7.68 13.76
N GLU A 263 11.95 7.38 15.01
CA GLU A 263 10.80 6.55 15.35
C GLU A 263 10.07 7.16 16.55
N HIS A 264 8.75 7.11 16.50
CA HIS A 264 7.88 7.54 17.57
C HIS A 264 6.81 6.48 17.82
N VAL A 265 6.83 5.89 19.00
CA VAL A 265 5.85 4.93 19.51
C VAL A 265 5.09 5.58 20.65
N SER A 266 3.77 5.43 20.67
CA SER A 266 2.97 6.06 21.72
C SER A 266 1.61 5.40 21.96
N VAL A 267 1.14 5.54 23.20
CA VAL A 267 -0.24 5.33 23.61
C VAL A 267 -0.88 6.68 23.96
N PRO A 268 -2.19 6.88 23.73
CA PRO A 268 -2.87 8.07 24.23
C PRO A 268 -2.92 8.08 25.76
N PHE A 269 -3.29 9.21 26.35
CA PHE A 269 -3.53 9.33 27.79
C PHE A 269 -4.85 10.03 28.05
N ASN A 270 -5.44 9.79 29.21
CA ASN A 270 -6.63 10.50 29.68
C ASN A 270 -6.20 11.79 30.39
N PRO A 271 -6.61 12.97 29.90
CA PRO A 271 -6.23 14.24 30.52
C PRO A 271 -6.89 14.49 31.89
N LEU A 272 -7.94 13.74 32.26
CA LEU A 272 -8.61 13.88 33.56
C LEU A 272 -7.79 13.29 34.72
N ASP A 273 -7.04 12.21 34.47
CA ASP A 273 -6.27 11.50 35.50
C ASP A 273 -4.79 11.29 35.14
N SER A 274 -4.36 11.76 33.97
CA SER A 274 -3.00 11.64 33.44
C SER A 274 -2.50 10.19 33.28
N ARG A 275 -3.42 9.22 33.16
CA ARG A 275 -3.06 7.81 32.92
C ARG A 275 -3.05 7.48 31.44
N ALA A 276 -2.17 6.55 31.05
CA ALA A 276 -2.19 5.97 29.71
C ALA A 276 -3.57 5.33 29.44
N TRP A 277 -4.10 5.56 28.24
CA TRP A 277 -5.38 5.04 27.79
C TRP A 277 -5.14 3.88 26.84
N PHE A 278 -5.48 2.67 27.30
CA PHE A 278 -5.24 1.46 26.53
C PHE A 278 -6.36 1.23 25.52
N ILE A 279 -5.97 1.03 24.27
CA ILE A 279 -6.88 0.74 23.16
C ILE A 279 -6.83 -0.77 22.95
N THR A 280 -7.91 -1.49 23.25
CA THR A 280 -8.00 -2.93 23.03
C THR A 280 -8.46 -3.28 21.61
N ASP A 281 -9.24 -2.40 20.97
CA ASP A 281 -9.67 -2.49 19.57
C ASP A 281 -9.62 -1.10 18.91
N PRO A 282 -8.74 -0.86 17.92
CA PRO A 282 -8.61 0.43 17.26
C PRO A 282 -9.83 0.81 16.42
N ALA A 283 -10.71 -0.15 16.08
CA ALA A 283 -11.97 0.13 15.39
C ALA A 283 -13.10 0.55 16.35
N LYS A 284 -12.93 0.35 17.66
CA LYS A 284 -13.92 0.62 18.71
C LYS A 284 -13.27 1.41 19.84
N VAL A 285 -12.87 2.63 19.54
CA VAL A 285 -12.25 3.50 20.55
C VAL A 285 -13.32 4.07 21.46
N ASP A 286 -13.40 3.54 22.68
CA ASP A 286 -14.16 4.18 23.76
C ASP A 286 -13.53 5.54 24.05
N MET A 287 -14.29 6.61 23.82
CA MET A 287 -13.84 7.99 24.09
C MET A 287 -14.01 8.29 25.58
N PRO A 288 -13.06 8.99 26.22
CA PRO A 288 -13.27 9.47 27.58
C PRO A 288 -14.52 10.36 27.62
N ASP A 289 -15.41 10.10 28.57
CA ASP A 289 -16.48 11.03 28.88
C ASP A 289 -15.87 12.26 29.57
N TYR A 290 -15.63 13.31 28.79
CA TYR A 290 -15.10 14.58 29.29
C TYR A 290 -16.12 15.38 30.10
N GLY A 291 -17.33 14.83 30.32
CA GLY A 291 -18.48 15.55 30.82
C GLY A 291 -19.01 16.51 29.75
N SER A 292 -20.33 16.63 29.63
CA SER A 292 -20.92 17.71 28.85
C SER A 292 -20.50 19.04 29.49
N SER A 293 -19.54 19.75 28.88
CA SER A 293 -19.40 21.16 29.19
C SER A 293 -20.68 21.82 28.74
N SER A 294 -21.55 22.17 29.68
CA SER A 294 -22.49 23.25 29.48
C SER A 294 -21.67 24.51 29.23
N CYS A 295 -21.27 24.74 27.98
CA CYS A 295 -21.17 26.09 27.46
C CYS A 295 -22.60 26.65 27.46
N GLN A 296 -23.09 27.02 28.64
CA GLN A 296 -24.09 28.08 28.72
C GLN A 296 -23.33 29.34 28.32
N ALA A 297 -23.62 29.80 27.10
CA ALA A 297 -23.34 31.15 26.71
C ALA A 297 -24.13 32.06 27.66
N ASP A 298 -23.41 32.82 28.49
CA ASP A 298 -23.88 34.09 29.06
C ASP A 298 -23.17 35.23 28.31
#